data_AF-A0A551YZE3-F1
#
_entry.id   AF-A0A551YZE3-F1
#
_cell.length_a   1.000
_cell.length_b   1.000
_cell.length_c   1.000
_cell.angle_alpha   90.00
_cell.angle_beta   90.00
_cell.angle_gamma   90.00
#
_symmetry.space_group_name_H-M   'P 1'
#
loop_
_entity.id
_entity.type
_entity.pdbx_description
1 polymer ?
#
loop_
_entity_poly.entity_id
_entity_poly.type
_entity_poly.pdbx_seq_one_letter_code
_entity_poly.pdbx_strand_id
1 'polypeptide(L)' 'MEQPILEYFLSLKYPISIYPEEEGGYTALIPDLPGCMSQGETLEEVIINIEEASEFG' A
#
# COMPACT_ATOMS: atom_id res chain seq x y z
N MET A 1 14.18 20.05 17.20
CA MET A 1 14.53 18.62 17.26
C MET A 1 13.28 17.84 16.88
N GLU A 2 12.89 17.88 15.61
CA GLU A 2 11.68 17.19 15.11
C GLU A 2 11.96 16.44 13.80
N GLN A 3 13.08 16.75 13.14
CA GLN A 3 13.44 16.12 11.88
C GLN A 3 13.82 14.63 11.96
N PRO A 4 14.50 14.11 13.00
CA PRO A 4 14.88 12.69 13.01
C PRO A 4 13.71 11.73 13.22
N ILE A 5 12.59 12.19 13.79
CA ILE A 5 11.39 11.35 13.98
C ILE A 5 10.59 11.20 12.69
N LEU A 6 10.50 12.25 11.87
CA LEU A 6 9.77 12.20 10.60
C LEU A 6 10.45 11.25 9.61
N GLU A 7 11.76 11.37 9.48
CA GLU A 7 12.57 10.47 8.63
C GLU A 7 12.43 9.01 9.05
N TYR A 8 12.36 8.75 10.37
CA TYR A 8 12.13 7.42 10.91
C TYR A 8 10.78 6.86 10.45
N PHE A 9 9.69 7.62 10.58
CA PHE A 9 8.36 7.15 10.17
C PHE A 9 8.23 6.94 8.65
N LEU A 10 8.85 7.80 7.84
CA LEU A 10 8.87 7.65 6.38
C LEU A 10 9.71 6.46 5.90
N SER A 11 10.65 5.98 6.72
CA SER A 11 11.49 4.81 6.40
C SER A 11 10.86 3.45 6.73
N LEU A 12 9.71 3.45 7.42
CA LEU A 12 9.03 2.23 7.83
C LEU A 12 8.47 1.48 6.61
N LYS A 13 8.60 0.15 6.63
CA LYS A 13 8.02 -0.72 5.62
C LYS A 13 6.75 -1.34 6.17
N TYR A 14 5.65 -1.12 5.46
CA TYR A 14 4.36 -1.69 5.84
C TYR A 14 4.06 -2.94 5.00
N PRO A 15 3.55 -4.01 5.62
CA PRO A 15 3.15 -5.21 4.88
C PRO A 15 1.91 -4.92 4.03
N ILE A 16 1.95 -5.37 2.78
CA ILE A 16 0.80 -5.33 1.86
C ILE A 16 0.07 -6.67 1.92
N SER A 17 -1.25 -6.62 2.10
CA SER A 17 -2.13 -7.78 1.98
C SER A 17 -2.84 -7.76 0.63
N ILE A 18 -2.76 -8.84 -0.13
CA ILE A 18 -3.37 -8.97 -1.46
C ILE A 18 -4.43 -10.06 -1.43
N TYR A 19 -5.62 -9.73 -1.94
CA TYR A 19 -6.78 -10.61 -2.01
C TYR A 19 -7.20 -10.77 -3.48
N PRO A 20 -7.40 -12.01 -3.97
CA PRO A 20 -8.02 -12.22 -5.28
C PRO A 20 -9.52 -11.92 -5.20
N GLU A 21 -10.07 -11.32 -6.26
CA GLU A 21 -11.50 -10.99 -6.37
C GLU A 21 -12.29 -12.07 -7.12
N GLU A 22 -13.60 -12.19 -6.84
CA GLU A 22 -14.46 -13.22 -7.45
C GLU A 22 -14.61 -13.08 -8.97
N GLU A 23 -14.62 -11.86 -9.49
CA GLU A 23 -14.75 -11.55 -10.92
C GLU A 23 -13.40 -11.54 -11.65
N GLY A 24 -12.30 -11.82 -10.95
CA GLY A 24 -10.94 -11.69 -11.43
C GLY A 24 -10.27 -10.38 -10.98
N GLY A 25 -8.94 -10.35 -11.08
CA GLY A 25 -8.13 -9.27 -10.53
C GLY A 25 -7.81 -9.43 -9.05
N TYR A 26 -7.30 -8.35 -8.45
CA TYR A 26 -6.76 -8.32 -7.11
C TYR A 26 -7.07 -7.00 -6.42
N THR A 27 -7.28 -7.08 -5.11
CA THR A 27 -7.32 -5.94 -4.19
C THR A 27 -6.13 -6.01 -3.26
N ALA A 28 -5.35 -4.94 -3.17
CA ALA A 28 -4.26 -4.77 -2.23
C ALA A 28 -4.62 -3.72 -1.17
N LEU A 29 -4.20 -3.94 0.06
CA LEU A 29 -4.35 -2.96 1.15
C LEU A 29 -3.22 -3.07 2.17
N ILE A 30 -2.95 -1.96 2.85
CA ILE A 30 -1.99 -1.91 3.95
C ILE A 30 -2.79 -1.88 5.27
N PRO A 31 -2.81 -2.97 6.07
CA PRO A 31 -3.64 -3.04 7.28
C PRO A 31 -3.33 -1.95 8.31
N ASP A 32 -2.05 -1.55 8.37
CA ASP A 32 -1.55 -0.53 9.30
C ASP A 32 -1.88 0.90 8.84
N LEU A 33 -2.26 1.09 7.57
CA LEU A 33 -2.63 2.37 6.97
C LEU A 33 -4.08 2.31 6.47
N PRO A 34 -5.08 2.37 7.37
CA PRO A 34 -6.48 2.27 7.00
C PRO A 34 -6.86 3.39 6.02
N GLY A 35 -7.33 3.01 4.84
CA GLY A 35 -7.62 3.91 3.73
C GLY A 35 -6.64 3.81 2.57
N CYS A 36 -5.46 3.20 2.77
CA CYS A 36 -4.54 2.86 1.70
C CYS A 36 -4.92 1.49 1.11
N MET A 37 -5.67 1.52 0.01
CA MET A 37 -6.09 0.35 -0.75
C MET A 37 -6.00 0.63 -2.25
N SER A 38 -5.81 -0.42 -3.04
CA SER A 38 -5.81 -0.35 -4.50
C SER A 38 -6.36 -1.63 -5.12
N GLN A 39 -6.81 -1.55 -6.36
CA GLN A 39 -7.36 -2.66 -7.13
C GLN A 39 -6.73 -2.67 -8.53
N GLY A 40 -6.59 -3.85 -9.12
CA GLY A 40 -6.04 -4.04 -10.47
C GLY A 40 -6.39 -5.41 -11.03
N GLU A 41 -6.23 -5.56 -12.34
CA GLU A 41 -6.49 -6.84 -13.04
C GLU A 41 -5.33 -7.84 -12.84
N THR A 42 -4.12 -7.32 -12.57
CA THR A 42 -2.90 -8.11 -12.39
C THR A 42 -2.22 -7.83 -11.06
N LEU A 43 -1.39 -8.78 -10.60
CA LEU A 43 -0.59 -8.59 -9.39
C LEU A 43 0.40 -7.44 -9.55
N GLU A 44 1.05 -7.32 -10.70
CA GLU A 44 2.00 -6.23 -10.96
C GLU A 44 1.32 -4.86 -10.86
N GLU A 45 0.14 -4.72 -11.48
CA GLU A 45 -0.63 -3.48 -11.42
C GLU A 45 -1.04 -3.11 -10.00
N VAL A 46 -1.57 -4.07 -9.24
CA VAL A 46 -2.05 -3.78 -7.87
C VAL A 46 -0.90 -3.39 -6.94
N ILE A 47 0.29 -3.97 -7.13
CA ILE A 47 1.49 -3.66 -6.36
C ILE A 47 1.99 -2.24 -6.68
N ILE A 48 2.06 -1.88 -7.97
CA ILE A 48 2.48 -0.52 -8.37
C ILE A 48 1.52 0.51 -7.78
N ASN A 49 0.21 0.28 -7.91
CA ASN A 49 -0.78 1.25 -7.47
C ASN A 49 -0.82 1.41 -5.94
N ILE A 50 -0.65 0.34 -5.16
CA ILE A 50 -0.63 0.44 -3.68
C ILE A 50 0.67 1.08 -3.16
N GLU A 51 1.80 0.86 -3.85
CA GLU A 51 3.06 1.55 -3.54
C GLU A 51 2.90 3.07 -3.75
N GLU A 52 2.37 3.50 -4.89
CA GLU A 52 2.08 4.93 -5.14
C GLU A 52 1.11 5.50 -4.08
N ALA A 53 0.04 4.78 -3.76
CA ALA A 53 -0.93 5.22 -2.75
C ALA A 53 -0.29 5.40 -1.35
N SER A 54 0.75 4.61 -1.03
CA SER A 54 1.46 4.71 0.24
C SER A 54 2.46 5.88 0.32
N GLU A 55 2.91 6.42 -0.82
CA GLU A 55 3.85 7.56 -0.86
C GLU A 55 3.15 8.92 -0.73
N PHE A 56 1.86 9.01 -1.07
CA PHE A 56 1.08 10.26 -1.01
C PHE A 56 0.21 10.40 0.25
N GLY A 57 0.30 9.46 1.19
CA GLY A 57 -0.48 9.40 2.44
C GLY A 57 0.09 10.22 3.60
#